data_AF-A0A0C6FPR8-F1
#
_entry.id   AF-A0A0C6FPR8-F1
#
_cell.length_a   1.000
_cell.length_b   1.000
_cell.length_c   1.000
_cell.angle_alpha   90.00
_cell.angle_beta   90.00
_cell.angle_gamma   90.00
#
_symmetry.space_group_name_H-M   'P 1'
#
loop_
_entity.id
_entity.type
_entity.pdbx_description
1 polymer ?
#
loop_
_entity_poly.entity_id
_entity_poly.type
_entity_poly.pdbx_seq_one_letter_code
_entity_poly.pdbx_strand_id
1 'polypeptide(L)'
;MSESPTTDWHLRDAPVPTQEQIDALTKGKVVPGAGSTERTDGMLRYNSGKHRLTLIPASLNRYTSAVLEYGAIKYSANNWRKGGSWTSAIDSLQRHLDAFREGEDFDAESALPHLAHLAFNVMILIEFFDKGFGTDDRFRYPGQPVGEQLPGRTLIFNQPPARAA
;
A
#
# COMPACT_ATOMS: atom_id res chain seq x y z
N MET A 1 0.88 36.73 -18.64
CA MET A 1 1.92 35.69 -18.61
C MET A 1 2.05 35.25 -17.15
N SER A 2 1.34 34.21 -16.75
CA SER A 2 1.34 33.70 -15.37
C SER A 2 2.27 32.49 -15.30
N GLU A 3 3.41 32.67 -14.64
CA GLU A 3 4.34 31.56 -14.39
C GLU A 3 3.72 30.61 -13.36
N SER A 4 3.63 29.33 -13.74
CA SER A 4 3.26 28.23 -12.87
C SER A 4 4.46 27.87 -11.99
N PRO A 5 4.32 27.70 -10.66
CA PRO A 5 5.43 27.24 -9.84
C PRO A 5 5.67 25.76 -10.13
N THR A 6 6.75 25.48 -10.85
CA THR A 6 7.34 24.14 -10.96
C THR A 6 7.76 23.71 -9.56
N THR A 7 7.01 22.80 -8.96
CA THR A 7 7.44 22.14 -7.72
C THR A 7 8.53 21.15 -8.10
N ASP A 8 9.78 21.56 -7.93
CA ASP A 8 10.94 20.69 -8.02
C ASP A 8 10.88 19.68 -6.86
N TRP A 9 10.75 18.40 -7.19
CA TRP A 9 10.65 17.31 -6.22
C TRP A 9 12.01 16.77 -5.80
N HIS A 10 13.11 17.32 -6.35
CA HIS A 10 14.46 16.91 -6.02
C HIS A 10 15.13 18.01 -5.18
N LEU A 11 15.59 17.61 -3.99
CA LEU A 11 16.32 18.43 -3.00
C LEU A 11 15.45 19.36 -2.15
N ARG A 12 14.73 18.78 -1.18
CA ARG A 12 14.55 19.51 0.07
C ARG A 12 15.92 19.59 0.73
N ASP A 13 16.40 20.81 0.98
CA ASP A 13 17.38 21.16 2.01
C ASP A 13 16.84 20.78 3.40
N ALA A 14 16.48 19.51 3.58
CA ALA A 14 16.13 18.99 4.89
C ALA A 14 17.43 19.07 5.70
N PRO A 15 17.46 19.85 6.80
CA PRO A 15 18.66 19.96 7.60
C PRO A 15 19.07 18.55 8.03
N VAL A 16 20.34 18.20 7.79
CA VAL A 16 20.93 16.98 8.34
C VAL A 16 20.68 17.04 9.84
N PRO A 17 19.99 16.05 10.44
CA PRO A 17 19.69 16.07 11.86
C PRO A 17 20.98 16.24 12.65
N THR A 18 20.97 17.12 13.65
CA THR A 18 22.13 17.28 14.54
C THR A 18 22.37 15.97 15.28
N GLN A 19 23.61 15.74 15.74
CA GLN A 19 23.93 14.53 16.50
C GLN A 19 22.99 14.35 17.71
N GLU A 20 22.63 15.44 18.36
CA GLU A 20 21.69 15.48 19.48
C GLU A 20 20.26 15.03 19.08
N GLN A 21 19.80 15.41 17.88
CA GLN A 21 18.53 14.95 17.33
C GLN A 21 18.58 13.46 16.97
N ILE A 22 19.70 12.98 16.43
CA ILE A 22 19.92 11.56 16.15
C ILE A 22 19.91 10.76 17.45
N ASP A 23 20.60 11.24 18.47
CA ASP A 23 20.68 10.59 19.78
C ASP A 23 19.31 10.55 20.46
N ALA A 24 18.52 11.62 20.36
CA ALA A 24 17.14 11.63 20.83
C ALA A 24 16.23 10.64 20.06
N LEU A 25 16.41 10.52 18.74
CA LEU A 25 15.66 9.59 17.88
C LEU A 25 16.04 8.11 18.07
N THR A 26 17.24 7.86 18.59
CA THR A 26 17.81 6.53 18.84
C THR A 26 17.76 6.13 20.32
N LYS A 27 17.46 7.06 21.23
CA LYS A 27 17.31 6.81 22.66
C LYS A 27 16.25 5.72 22.93
N GLY A 28 16.70 4.61 23.50
CA GLY A 28 15.83 3.45 23.80
C GLY A 28 15.58 2.51 22.61
N LYS A 29 16.02 2.86 21.40
CA LYS A 29 16.07 1.92 20.27
C LYS A 29 17.36 1.12 20.40
N VAL A 30 17.25 -0.04 21.05
CA VAL A 30 18.33 -1.04 21.00
C VAL A 30 18.42 -1.50 19.54
N VAL A 31 19.44 -1.07 18.80
CA VAL A 31 19.82 -1.76 17.56
C VAL A 31 20.16 -3.17 18.01
N PRO A 32 19.38 -4.21 17.64
CA PRO A 32 19.72 -5.56 18.04
C PRO A 32 21.14 -5.83 17.58
N GLY A 33 22.01 -6.29 18.50
CA GLY A 33 23.34 -6.78 18.10
C GLY A 33 23.15 -7.74 16.93
N ALA A 34 23.83 -7.49 15.82
CA ALA A 34 23.53 -8.11 14.52
C ALA A 34 23.55 -9.65 14.62
N GLY A 35 22.39 -10.25 14.84
CA GLY A 35 22.19 -11.68 14.73
C GLY A 35 22.24 -12.05 13.26
N SER A 36 23.31 -12.75 12.88
CA SER A 36 23.74 -13.18 11.53
C SER A 36 24.31 -12.08 10.62
N THR A 37 25.64 -12.05 10.57
CA THR A 37 26.44 -11.39 9.53
C THR A 37 26.64 -12.36 8.36
N GLU A 38 25.72 -12.38 7.39
CA GLU A 38 26.11 -12.87 6.06
C GLU A 38 26.88 -11.76 5.35
N ARG A 39 28.20 -11.90 5.38
CA ARG A 39 29.17 -11.03 4.73
C ARG A 39 29.12 -11.30 3.23
N THR A 40 28.56 -10.39 2.43
CA THR A 40 28.79 -10.38 0.99
C THR A 40 30.06 -9.58 0.69
N ASP A 41 30.87 -10.12 -0.21
CA ASP A 41 32.24 -9.70 -0.55
C ASP A 41 32.51 -8.19 -0.40
N GLY A 42 33.39 -7.84 0.55
CA GLY A 42 33.90 -6.47 0.73
C GLY A 42 32.93 -5.40 1.30
N MET A 43 31.62 -5.66 1.43
CA MET A 43 30.65 -4.64 1.89
C MET A 43 29.88 -5.10 3.13
N LEU A 44 30.03 -4.37 4.25
CA LEU A 44 29.22 -4.58 5.45
C LEU A 44 27.78 -4.08 5.20
N ARG A 45 26.82 -5.00 5.14
CA ARG A 45 25.37 -4.70 5.09
C ARG A 45 24.65 -5.36 6.27
N TYR A 46 24.23 -4.55 7.23
CA TYR A 46 23.40 -5.01 8.35
C TYR A 46 21.93 -5.06 7.91
N ASN A 47 21.46 -6.23 7.51
CA ASN A 47 20.09 -6.46 7.04
C ASN A 47 19.21 -7.25 8.02
N SER A 48 19.77 -7.65 9.18
CA SER A 48 18.99 -8.29 10.23
C SER A 48 17.84 -7.38 10.67
N GLY A 49 16.63 -7.92 10.73
CA GLY A 49 15.41 -7.17 11.03
C GLY A 49 14.82 -6.32 9.89
N LYS A 50 15.46 -6.24 8.72
CA LYS A 50 14.92 -5.52 7.55
C LYS A 50 14.07 -6.42 6.67
N HIS A 51 13.01 -5.86 6.08
CA HIS A 51 12.18 -6.58 5.12
C HIS A 51 12.97 -6.96 3.86
N ARG A 52 12.86 -8.22 3.44
CA ARG A 52 13.41 -8.71 2.17
C ARG A 52 12.47 -8.36 1.02
N LEU A 53 12.60 -7.16 0.45
CA LEU A 53 11.73 -6.70 -0.64
C LEU A 53 11.77 -7.61 -1.89
N THR A 54 12.84 -8.35 -2.10
CA THR A 54 12.98 -9.35 -3.17
C THR A 54 12.03 -10.54 -3.03
N LEU A 55 11.38 -10.73 -1.88
CA LEU A 55 10.34 -11.75 -1.70
C LEU A 55 9.03 -11.38 -2.39
N ILE A 56 8.82 -10.11 -2.74
CA ILE A 56 7.70 -9.70 -3.57
C ILE A 56 7.99 -10.19 -4.99
N PRO A 57 7.12 -11.02 -5.59
CA PRO A 57 7.32 -11.47 -6.97
C PRO A 57 7.43 -10.29 -7.93
N ALA A 58 8.43 -10.34 -8.83
CA ALA A 58 8.64 -9.29 -9.82
C ALA A 58 7.42 -9.10 -10.76
N SER A 59 6.59 -10.14 -10.92
CA SER A 59 5.33 -10.07 -11.65
C SER A 59 4.36 -9.08 -11.03
N LEU A 60 4.18 -9.09 -9.69
CA LEU A 60 3.31 -8.14 -9.01
C LEU A 60 3.74 -6.70 -9.29
N ASN A 61 5.05 -6.43 -9.18
CA ASN A 61 5.60 -5.10 -9.45
C ASN A 61 5.37 -4.67 -10.90
N ARG A 62 5.65 -5.55 -11.87
CA ARG A 62 5.51 -5.27 -13.30
C ARG A 62 4.07 -4.97 -13.70
N TYR A 63 3.12 -5.77 -13.23
CA TYR A 63 1.72 -5.59 -13.60
C TYR A 63 1.11 -4.37 -12.90
N THR A 64 1.44 -4.15 -11.63
CA THR A 64 1.00 -2.94 -10.91
C THR A 64 1.58 -1.68 -11.54
N SER A 65 2.85 -1.71 -11.99
CA SER A 65 3.46 -0.57 -12.67
C SER A 65 2.79 -0.25 -14.01
N ALA A 66 2.32 -1.26 -14.76
CA ALA A 66 1.60 -1.02 -16.02
C ALA A 66 0.27 -0.29 -15.78
N VAL A 67 -0.47 -0.62 -14.72
CA VAL A 67 -1.71 0.10 -14.34
C VAL A 67 -1.40 1.53 -13.88
N LEU A 68 -0.31 1.72 -13.14
CA LEU A 68 0.16 3.05 -12.74
C LEU A 68 0.56 3.91 -13.96
N GLU A 69 1.21 3.32 -14.95
CA GLU A 69 1.57 3.97 -16.21
C GLU A 69 0.32 4.34 -17.01
N TYR A 70 -0.65 3.42 -17.15
CA TYR A 70 -1.94 3.70 -17.76
C TYR A 70 -2.67 4.86 -17.07
N GLY A 71 -2.72 4.86 -15.72
CA GLY A 71 -3.29 5.97 -14.95
C GLY A 71 -2.53 7.28 -15.13
N ALA A 72 -1.20 7.23 -15.31
CA ALA A 72 -0.38 8.39 -15.58
C ALA A 72 -0.67 9.00 -16.95
N ILE A 73 -0.90 8.17 -17.96
CA ILE A 73 -1.32 8.58 -19.32
C ILE A 73 -2.72 9.22 -19.26
N LYS A 74 -3.67 8.58 -18.56
CA LYS A 74 -5.07 9.01 -18.51
C LYS A 74 -5.30 10.29 -17.69
N TYR A 75 -4.57 10.47 -16.59
CA TYR A 75 -4.82 11.55 -15.63
C TYR A 75 -3.60 12.44 -15.35
N SER A 76 -2.47 11.82 -14.99
CA SER A 76 -1.14 12.41 -14.73
C SER A 76 -0.38 11.47 -13.80
N ALA A 77 0.95 11.50 -13.88
CA ALA A 77 1.80 10.79 -12.93
C ALA A 77 1.42 11.18 -11.48
N ASN A 78 1.34 10.19 -10.60
CA ASN A 78 0.95 10.37 -9.19
C ASN A 78 -0.45 10.97 -8.95
N ASN A 79 -1.38 10.93 -9.91
CA ASN A 79 -2.74 11.47 -9.69
C ASN A 79 -3.45 10.86 -8.47
N TRP A 80 -3.24 9.56 -8.20
CA TRP A 80 -3.77 8.85 -7.03
C TRP A 80 -3.27 9.44 -5.69
N ARG A 81 -2.11 10.11 -5.68
CA ARG A 81 -1.55 10.80 -4.49
C ARG A 81 -2.25 12.12 -4.18
N LYS A 82 -3.28 12.52 -4.92
CA LYS A 82 -4.16 13.65 -4.55
C LYS A 82 -5.22 13.25 -3.52
N GLY A 83 -5.36 11.95 -3.27
CA GLY A 83 -6.31 11.40 -2.31
C GLY A 83 -7.68 11.21 -2.96
N GLY A 84 -8.54 10.46 -2.28
CA GLY A 84 -9.89 10.20 -2.76
C GLY A 84 -10.70 9.41 -1.75
N SER A 85 -11.93 9.12 -2.12
CA SER A 85 -12.85 8.25 -1.37
C SER A 85 -12.28 6.83 -1.29
N TRP A 86 -12.21 6.29 -0.06
CA TRP A 86 -11.79 4.90 0.17
C TRP A 86 -12.83 3.92 -0.39
N THR A 87 -14.11 4.25 -0.26
CA THR A 87 -15.22 3.46 -0.82
C THR A 87 -15.13 3.40 -2.35
N SER A 88 -14.76 4.49 -3.02
CA SER A 88 -14.56 4.48 -4.48
C SER A 88 -13.44 3.55 -4.92
N ALA A 89 -12.34 3.47 -4.17
CA ALA A 89 -11.26 2.51 -4.40
C ALA A 89 -11.72 1.06 -4.15
N ILE A 90 -12.53 0.83 -3.11
CA ILE A 90 -13.14 -0.47 -2.81
C ILE A 90 -14.10 -0.90 -3.92
N ASP A 91 -14.95 0.00 -4.42
CA ASP A 91 -15.90 -0.29 -5.50
C ASP A 91 -15.17 -0.64 -6.80
N SER A 92 -14.09 0.07 -7.11
CA SER A 92 -13.21 -0.23 -8.25
C SER A 92 -12.59 -1.61 -8.12
N LEU A 93 -12.00 -1.91 -6.95
CA LEU A 93 -11.45 -3.22 -6.63
C LEU A 93 -12.50 -4.33 -6.82
N GLN A 94 -13.72 -4.13 -6.31
CA GLN A 94 -14.79 -5.11 -6.35
C GLN A 94 -15.23 -5.40 -7.80
N ARG A 95 -15.37 -4.37 -8.65
CA ARG A 95 -15.73 -4.57 -10.06
C ARG A 95 -14.70 -5.40 -10.83
N HIS A 96 -13.41 -5.10 -10.65
CA HIS A 96 -12.37 -5.91 -11.30
C HIS A 96 -12.30 -7.32 -10.72
N LEU A 97 -12.62 -7.51 -9.42
CA LEU A 97 -12.63 -8.81 -8.78
C LEU A 97 -13.79 -9.65 -9.33
N ASP A 98 -14.97 -9.07 -9.46
CA ASP A 98 -16.13 -9.77 -10.00
C ASP A 98 -15.95 -10.12 -11.48
N ALA A 99 -15.38 -9.22 -12.29
CA ALA A 99 -15.02 -9.51 -13.68
C ALA A 99 -14.05 -10.71 -13.78
N PHE A 100 -12.99 -10.72 -12.96
CA PHE A 100 -12.06 -11.86 -12.87
C PHE A 100 -12.77 -13.16 -12.46
N ARG A 101 -13.71 -13.10 -11.51
CA ARG A 101 -14.48 -14.27 -11.07
C ARG A 101 -15.38 -14.85 -12.15
N GLU A 102 -15.87 -14.01 -13.06
CA GLU A 102 -16.65 -14.41 -14.23
C GLU A 102 -15.78 -14.88 -15.41
N GLY A 103 -14.45 -14.91 -15.25
CA GLY A 103 -13.51 -15.38 -16.27
C GLY A 103 -13.10 -14.31 -17.28
N GLU A 104 -13.36 -13.02 -17.01
CA GLU A 104 -12.78 -11.92 -17.78
C GLU A 104 -11.35 -11.66 -17.27
N ASP A 105 -10.35 -11.99 -18.10
CA ASP A 105 -8.94 -11.85 -17.71
C ASP A 105 -8.41 -10.41 -17.86
N PHE A 106 -8.94 -9.65 -18.82
CA PHE A 106 -8.44 -8.32 -19.20
C PHE A 106 -9.54 -7.27 -19.15
N ASP A 107 -9.21 -6.13 -18.55
CA ASP A 107 -10.08 -4.96 -18.52
C ASP A 107 -10.25 -4.36 -19.92
N ALA A 108 -11.49 -4.17 -20.36
CA ALA A 108 -11.81 -3.69 -21.70
C ALA A 108 -11.32 -2.26 -22.01
N GLU A 109 -11.12 -1.41 -20.99
CA GLU A 109 -10.66 -0.03 -21.20
C GLU A 109 -9.15 0.06 -21.42
N SER A 110 -8.39 -0.67 -20.60
CA SER A 110 -6.93 -0.59 -20.54
C SER A 110 -6.22 -1.73 -21.28
N ALA A 111 -6.93 -2.81 -21.61
CA ALA A 111 -6.38 -4.09 -22.05
C ALA A 111 -5.34 -4.69 -21.08
N LEU A 112 -5.36 -4.29 -19.81
CA LEU A 112 -4.50 -4.82 -18.75
C LEU A 112 -5.25 -5.86 -17.90
N PRO A 113 -4.54 -6.82 -17.25
CA PRO A 113 -5.19 -7.84 -16.46
C PRO A 113 -6.03 -7.28 -15.30
N HIS A 114 -7.20 -7.84 -15.03
CA HIS A 114 -8.02 -7.44 -13.86
C HIS A 114 -7.25 -7.58 -12.54
N LEU A 115 -6.42 -8.64 -12.41
CA LEU A 115 -5.54 -8.83 -11.25
C LEU A 115 -4.54 -7.68 -11.04
N ALA A 116 -4.11 -7.01 -12.11
CA ALA A 116 -3.23 -5.85 -12.01
C ALA A 116 -3.97 -4.64 -11.42
N HIS A 117 -5.22 -4.42 -11.84
CA HIS A 117 -6.09 -3.39 -11.27
C HIS A 117 -6.45 -3.68 -9.81
N LEU A 118 -6.62 -4.94 -9.43
CA LEU A 118 -6.77 -5.35 -8.03
C LEU A 118 -5.54 -4.93 -7.21
N ALA A 119 -4.34 -5.26 -7.70
CA ALA A 119 -3.10 -4.90 -7.04
C ALA A 119 -2.95 -3.38 -6.87
N PHE A 120 -3.28 -2.60 -7.89
CA PHE A 120 -3.31 -1.14 -7.81
C PHE A 120 -4.30 -0.62 -6.75
N ASN A 121 -5.54 -1.12 -6.73
CA ASN A 121 -6.53 -0.69 -5.74
C ASN A 121 -6.15 -1.08 -4.30
N VAL A 122 -5.56 -2.26 -4.09
CA VAL A 122 -5.01 -2.65 -2.79
C VAL A 122 -3.86 -1.74 -2.38
N MET A 123 -2.95 -1.43 -3.31
CA MET A 123 -1.82 -0.53 -3.07
C MET A 123 -2.27 0.85 -2.60
N ILE A 124 -3.26 1.48 -3.27
CA ILE A 124 -3.75 2.80 -2.84
C ILE A 124 -4.45 2.75 -1.48
N LEU A 125 -5.20 1.68 -1.19
CA LEU A 125 -5.87 1.52 0.11
C LEU A 125 -4.84 1.36 1.24
N ILE A 126 -3.75 0.63 1.01
CA ILE A 126 -2.63 0.53 1.96
C ILE A 126 -1.99 1.91 2.19
N GLU A 127 -1.68 2.66 1.13
CA GLU A 127 -1.07 4.00 1.28
C GLU A 127 -2.03 4.95 2.02
N PHE A 128 -3.31 4.95 1.66
CA PHE A 128 -4.31 5.81 2.29
C PHE A 128 -4.43 5.51 3.79
N PHE A 129 -4.43 4.22 4.16
CA PHE A 129 -4.46 3.81 5.55
C PHE A 129 -3.17 4.17 6.30
N ASP A 130 -2.00 3.83 5.75
CA ASP A 130 -0.69 4.05 6.38
C ASP A 130 -0.36 5.53 6.56
N LYS A 131 -0.75 6.37 5.59
CA LYS A 131 -0.44 7.81 5.60
C LYS A 131 -1.57 8.67 6.16
N GLY A 132 -2.72 8.09 6.52
CA GLY A 132 -3.90 8.84 6.94
C GLY A 132 -4.37 9.81 5.85
N PHE A 133 -4.37 9.33 4.60
CA PHE A 133 -4.56 10.15 3.41
C PHE A 133 -5.85 9.76 2.66
N GLY A 134 -6.43 10.70 1.89
CA GLY A 134 -7.75 10.54 1.29
C GLY A 134 -8.90 10.71 2.30
N THR A 135 -10.09 10.23 1.94
CA THR A 135 -11.29 10.30 2.78
C THR A 135 -11.80 8.91 3.08
N ASP A 136 -11.65 8.49 4.35
CA ASP A 136 -12.24 7.25 4.85
C ASP A 136 -13.75 7.43 5.07
N ASP A 137 -14.50 7.18 4.00
CA ASP A 137 -15.95 7.28 3.91
C ASP A 137 -16.66 5.92 4.06
N ARG A 138 -15.94 4.89 4.52
CA ARG A 138 -16.53 3.58 4.77
C ARG A 138 -17.65 3.72 5.81
N PHE A 139 -18.73 2.98 5.61
CA PHE A 139 -19.85 2.99 6.53
C PHE A 139 -19.41 2.59 7.95
N ARG A 140 -19.82 3.39 8.95
CA ARG A 140 -19.58 3.14 10.37
C ARG A 140 -20.90 3.15 11.12
N TYR A 141 -21.08 2.20 12.03
CA TYR A 141 -22.27 2.18 12.88
C TYR A 141 -22.21 3.33 13.91
N PRO A 142 -23.36 3.86 14.35
CA PRO A 142 -23.41 4.81 15.45
C PRO A 142 -22.70 4.25 16.69
N GLY A 143 -21.75 5.01 17.25
CA GLY A 143 -20.96 4.60 18.41
C GLY A 143 -19.70 3.77 18.10
N GLN A 144 -19.36 3.52 16.82
CA GLN A 144 -18.08 2.93 16.48
C GLN A 144 -16.95 3.97 16.63
N PRO A 145 -15.94 3.74 17.49
CA PRO A 145 -14.82 4.66 17.62
C PRO A 145 -14.01 4.73 16.32
N VAL A 146 -13.54 5.93 15.96
CA VAL A 146 -12.67 6.12 14.79
C VAL A 146 -11.34 5.39 15.06
N GLY A 147 -11.03 4.40 14.24
CA GLY A 147 -9.78 3.64 14.35
C GLY A 147 -9.85 2.38 15.23
N GLU A 148 -10.97 2.08 15.89
CA GLU A 148 -11.15 0.82 16.63
C GLU A 148 -11.91 -0.23 15.80
N GLN A 149 -11.52 -1.50 15.95
CA GLN A 149 -12.30 -2.63 15.44
C GLN A 149 -13.69 -2.60 16.09
N LEU A 150 -14.73 -2.92 15.31
CA LEU A 150 -16.11 -2.96 15.82
C LEU A 150 -16.19 -3.83 17.08
N PRO A 151 -16.87 -3.40 18.17
CA PRO A 151 -17.24 -4.31 19.24
C PRO A 151 -18.09 -5.41 18.60
N GLY A 152 -17.51 -6.62 18.54
CA GLY A 152 -18.01 -7.71 17.73
C GLY A 152 -19.48 -8.01 18.04
N ARG A 153 -20.36 -7.86 17.06
CA ARG A 153 -21.55 -8.70 17.03
C ARG A 153 -21.03 -10.11 16.76
N THR A 154 -21.08 -10.98 17.75
CA THR A 154 -20.64 -12.36 17.62
C THR A 154 -21.47 -13.06 16.55
N LEU A 155 -20.95 -13.14 15.34
CA LEU A 155 -21.34 -14.20 14.41
C LEU A 155 -20.74 -15.49 14.97
N ILE A 156 -21.57 -16.30 15.62
CA ILE A 156 -21.16 -17.63 16.06
C ILE A 156 -20.97 -18.48 14.81
N PHE A 157 -19.71 -18.76 14.47
CA PHE A 157 -19.36 -19.70 13.42
C PHE A 157 -19.59 -21.12 13.93
N ASN A 158 -20.76 -21.68 13.67
CA ASN A 158 -20.94 -23.13 13.76
C ASN A 158 -20.19 -23.75 12.59
N GLN A 159 -19.29 -24.69 12.88
CA GLN A 159 -18.65 -25.48 11.81
C GLN A 159 -19.74 -26.14 10.96
N PRO A 160 -19.64 -26.13 9.62
CA PRO A 160 -20.53 -26.94 8.80
C PRO A 160 -20.38 -28.40 9.22
N PRO A 161 -21.47 -29.19 9.32
CA PRO A 161 -21.37 -30.58 9.71
C PRO A 161 -20.39 -31.30 8.79
N ALA A 162 -19.47 -32.07 9.40
CA ALA A 162 -18.53 -32.86 8.65
C ALA A 162 -19.28 -33.81 7.71
N ARG A 163 -18.76 -34.01 6.50
CA ARG A 163 -19.28 -35.04 5.59
C ARG A 163 -19.17 -36.38 6.30
N ALA A 164 -20.31 -37.06 6.54
CA ALA A 164 -20.30 -38.42 7.06
C ALA A 164 -19.50 -39.32 6.11
N ALA A 165 -18.62 -40.14 6.68
CA ALA A 165 -17.84 -41.13 5.94
C ALA A 165 -18.73 -42.18 5.26
#